data_AF-A0A7J4SD87-F1
#
_entry.id   AF-A0A7J4SD87-F1
#
_cell.length_a   1.000
_cell.length_b   1.000
_cell.length_c   1.000
_cell.angle_alpha   90.00
_cell.angle_beta   90.00
_cell.angle_gamma   90.00
#
_symmetry.space_group_name_H-M   'P 1'
#
loop_
_entity.id
_entity.type
_entity.pdbx_description
1 polymer ?
#
loop_
_entity_poly.entity_id
_entity_poly.type
_entity_poly.pdbx_seq_one_letter_code
_entity_poly.pdbx_strand_id
1 'polypeptide(L)'
;MNAGTFSNAGANTKIVSNSPTHSNSNARSWTFDWTAPSAGTGTISGGIAVNTVNGDGGTYGDGWSTTTVYIAEAASPNNPPSVSNVEISPNPTAGVGVDLVAQYTYSDPDGDQETGTEIRWHIDGALNIGFDGRTSISASETSIGQKWKFEVRPYDGTDYGTLVMSPEVTIVDTDSDGDGVYDSEDAFPNDPNEDTDSDGDGVGDNADAFPTDATETSDQDSDGVGDNADVFPNDPNETTDSDEDGVGDNGDAFPNDATETTDTDGDGVGNNADAFPIDPNETSDTDGDGVGDNGDAFPTDANETVDTDADGVGDNADVFPTNASETVDTDGDGVGDNADEFPTNPAETKDTDADGVGDNADVFPTDANETADSDSDGVGDNGDLYPLNPLESADSDGDGVGDNADVFPTDATETLDSDSDGVGDNADAFPTDATETSDQDSDGVGDNRDAFPTDATETLDSDSDGVGDNDDVFPHNPNETADSDYDGVGDNADAFPDDPTETLDSDGDGRGDNEQAASEAAMQKNITIAVLVLVLSGITIGVVLFMRGKNETSLVSDISKERDLQSTVVATVPEAAPPIQTTAPTVTNQWTDEAGNTWRSMSDGTTLWWNGSDWQLV
;
A
#
# COMPACT_ATOMS: atom_id res chain seq x y z
N MET A 1 105.87 84.46 -72.33
CA MET A 1 104.71 84.07 -71.50
C MET A 1 104.98 82.66 -70.97
N ASN A 2 104.33 82.24 -69.89
CA ASN A 2 104.51 80.92 -69.28
C ASN A 2 103.91 79.76 -70.11
N ALA A 3 102.95 80.05 -71.00
CA ALA A 3 102.44 79.12 -72.01
C ALA A 3 102.17 79.82 -73.35
N GLY A 4 101.70 79.05 -74.34
CA GLY A 4 101.47 79.49 -75.72
C GLY A 4 102.75 79.60 -76.55
N THR A 5 102.59 79.90 -77.84
CA THR A 5 103.67 79.91 -78.84
C THR A 5 103.85 81.29 -79.45
N PHE A 6 105.10 81.69 -79.67
CA PHE A 6 105.42 82.92 -80.40
C PHE A 6 105.69 82.64 -81.87
N SER A 7 105.18 83.50 -82.76
CA SER A 7 105.32 83.38 -84.21
C SER A 7 105.49 84.78 -84.86
N ASN A 8 105.61 84.81 -86.20
CA ASN A 8 105.61 86.05 -87.01
C ASN A 8 106.52 87.17 -86.47
N ALA A 9 107.77 86.83 -86.14
CA ALA A 9 108.78 87.78 -85.70
C ALA A 9 108.99 88.88 -86.77
N GLY A 10 108.71 90.13 -86.42
CA GLY A 10 108.96 91.28 -87.29
C GLY A 10 110.45 91.47 -87.60
N ALA A 11 110.80 92.31 -88.59
CA ALA A 11 112.18 92.43 -89.10
C ALA A 11 113.25 92.80 -88.04
N ASN A 12 112.85 93.48 -86.96
CA ASN A 12 113.72 93.83 -85.83
C ASN A 12 113.69 92.82 -84.67
N THR A 13 112.99 91.70 -84.84
CA THR A 13 112.76 90.65 -83.84
C THR A 13 113.45 89.35 -84.24
N LYS A 14 113.88 88.55 -83.26
CA LYS A 14 114.18 87.12 -83.42
C LYS A 14 113.56 86.38 -82.24
N ILE A 15 113.03 85.18 -82.47
CA ILE A 15 112.55 84.29 -81.40
C ILE A 15 113.65 83.27 -81.12
N VAL A 16 114.06 83.17 -79.85
CA VAL A 16 115.09 82.22 -79.39
C VAL A 16 114.50 81.45 -78.21
N SER A 17 114.42 80.13 -78.30
CA SER A 17 113.89 79.25 -77.22
C SER A 17 112.53 79.69 -76.67
N ASN A 18 111.56 79.98 -77.55
CA ASN A 18 110.24 80.55 -77.25
C ASN A 18 110.27 81.88 -76.45
N SER A 19 111.34 82.68 -76.62
CA SER A 19 111.45 84.05 -76.12
C SER A 19 111.76 85.02 -77.27
N PRO A 20 110.84 85.94 -77.62
CA PRO A 20 111.10 86.99 -78.60
C PRO A 20 112.03 88.08 -78.04
N THR A 21 112.99 88.53 -78.85
CA THR A 21 113.98 89.56 -78.50
C THR A 21 114.45 90.33 -79.75
N HIS A 22 115.23 91.39 -79.58
CA HIS A 22 115.75 92.19 -80.71
C HIS A 22 116.71 91.37 -81.61
N SER A 23 116.58 91.53 -82.93
CA SER A 23 117.47 90.90 -83.91
C SER A 23 118.86 91.56 -83.95
N ASN A 24 118.92 92.87 -83.68
CA ASN A 24 120.13 93.71 -83.75
C ASN A 24 120.12 94.82 -82.67
N SER A 25 121.28 95.41 -82.37
CA SER A 25 121.46 96.41 -81.30
C SER A 25 120.92 97.82 -81.62
N ASN A 26 120.62 98.11 -82.89
CA ASN A 26 120.09 99.42 -83.31
C ASN A 26 118.56 99.46 -83.34
N ALA A 27 117.89 98.31 -83.21
CA ALA A 27 116.44 98.25 -83.07
C ALA A 27 115.96 99.00 -81.81
N ARG A 28 114.81 99.68 -81.94
CA ARG A 28 114.12 100.40 -80.85
C ARG A 28 112.65 99.98 -80.70
N SER A 29 112.19 99.10 -81.57
CA SER A 29 110.89 98.44 -81.53
C SER A 29 111.01 97.05 -82.15
N TRP A 30 110.17 96.13 -81.67
CA TRP A 30 110.13 94.73 -82.07
C TRP A 30 108.68 94.24 -81.92
N THR A 31 108.26 93.34 -82.80
CA THR A 31 106.91 92.78 -82.86
C THR A 31 106.96 91.27 -83.10
N PHE A 32 105.92 90.58 -82.65
CA PHE A 32 105.70 89.14 -82.77
C PHE A 32 104.19 88.89 -82.59
N ASP A 33 103.70 87.78 -83.11
CA ASP A 33 102.38 87.26 -82.75
C ASP A 33 102.54 86.24 -81.62
N TRP A 34 101.52 86.12 -80.76
CA TRP A 34 101.43 85.08 -79.73
C TRP A 34 100.10 84.33 -79.87
N THR A 35 100.18 83.02 -79.94
CA THR A 35 99.01 82.13 -79.97
C THR A 35 98.82 81.51 -78.58
N ALA A 36 97.58 81.59 -78.07
CA ALA A 36 97.19 81.02 -76.80
C ALA A 36 97.36 79.48 -76.78
N PRO A 37 97.57 78.87 -75.60
CA PRO A 37 97.52 77.42 -75.43
C PRO A 37 96.08 76.89 -75.55
N SER A 38 95.91 75.57 -75.39
CA SER A 38 94.60 74.92 -75.28
C SER A 38 93.79 75.41 -74.09
N ALA A 39 92.47 75.25 -74.16
CA ALA A 39 91.58 75.51 -73.03
C ALA A 39 91.95 74.66 -71.79
N GLY A 40 91.63 75.18 -70.60
CA GLY A 40 91.99 74.61 -69.30
C GLY A 40 93.42 74.94 -68.83
N THR A 41 94.13 75.86 -69.51
CA THR A 41 95.49 76.27 -69.10
C THR A 41 95.49 77.38 -68.03
N GLY A 42 94.36 78.06 -67.83
CA GLY A 42 94.18 79.13 -66.85
C GLY A 42 94.87 80.44 -67.23
N THR A 43 95.04 81.32 -66.23
CA THR A 43 95.59 82.67 -66.44
C THR A 43 97.07 82.63 -66.83
N ILE A 44 97.38 83.13 -68.02
CA ILE A 44 98.71 83.22 -68.59
C ILE A 44 99.41 84.50 -68.11
N SER A 45 100.73 84.43 -67.92
CA SER A 45 101.56 85.58 -67.54
C SER A 45 102.85 85.64 -68.36
N GLY A 46 103.44 86.82 -68.54
CA GLY A 46 104.70 86.97 -69.26
C GLY A 46 105.47 88.25 -68.97
N GLY A 47 106.72 88.10 -68.54
CA GLY A 47 107.66 89.20 -68.39
C GLY A 47 108.18 89.72 -69.74
N ILE A 48 108.38 91.03 -69.83
CA ILE A 48 109.02 91.77 -70.92
C ILE A 48 110.17 92.56 -70.32
N ALA A 49 111.36 92.51 -70.93
CA ALA A 49 112.53 93.28 -70.52
C ALA A 49 112.96 94.26 -71.63
N VAL A 50 113.37 95.47 -71.25
CA VAL A 50 113.80 96.53 -72.17
C VAL A 50 115.09 97.17 -71.67
N ASN A 51 116.07 97.34 -72.55
CA ASN A 51 117.33 98.06 -72.27
C ASN A 51 117.20 99.52 -72.69
N THR A 52 117.36 100.45 -71.74
CA THR A 52 117.42 101.90 -71.98
C THR A 52 118.88 102.30 -72.17
N VAL A 53 119.29 102.43 -73.43
CA VAL A 53 120.67 102.76 -73.81
C VAL A 53 120.94 104.27 -73.75
N ASN A 54 122.13 104.67 -73.29
CA ASN A 54 122.50 106.10 -73.18
C ASN A 54 122.90 106.73 -74.53
N GLY A 55 123.29 105.90 -75.51
CA GLY A 55 123.66 106.31 -76.86
C GLY A 55 125.15 106.61 -77.11
N ASP A 56 126.05 106.42 -76.14
CA ASP A 56 127.48 106.73 -76.29
C ASP A 56 128.29 105.66 -77.05
N GLY A 57 127.74 104.45 -77.22
CA GLY A 57 128.37 103.34 -77.94
C GLY A 57 129.28 102.45 -77.08
N GLY A 58 129.44 102.75 -75.80
CA GLY A 58 130.01 101.88 -74.78
C GLY A 58 128.96 100.97 -74.13
N THR A 59 129.24 100.54 -72.90
CA THR A 59 128.37 99.69 -72.08
C THR A 59 128.18 100.24 -70.65
N TYR A 60 128.52 101.51 -70.42
CA TYR A 60 128.61 102.09 -69.08
C TYR A 60 127.66 103.28 -68.94
N GLY A 61 126.59 103.11 -68.15
CA GLY A 61 125.50 104.09 -68.04
C GLY A 61 124.21 103.67 -68.76
N ASP A 62 124.23 102.55 -69.47
CA ASP A 62 123.01 101.83 -69.87
C ASP A 62 122.28 101.26 -68.64
N GLY A 63 120.95 101.21 -68.70
CA GLY A 63 120.10 100.60 -67.67
C GLY A 63 119.01 99.72 -68.29
N TRP A 64 118.34 98.92 -67.47
CA TRP A 64 117.24 98.05 -67.94
C TRP A 64 116.01 98.14 -67.03
N SER A 65 114.86 97.80 -67.61
CA SER A 65 113.56 97.79 -66.93
C SER A 65 112.73 96.58 -67.37
N THR A 66 111.79 96.15 -66.53
CA THR A 66 110.93 94.98 -66.74
C THR A 66 109.48 95.25 -66.36
N THR A 67 108.55 94.63 -67.07
CA THR A 67 107.11 94.58 -66.73
C THR A 67 106.54 93.20 -67.01
N THR A 68 105.36 92.88 -66.47
CA THR A 68 104.66 91.59 -66.67
C THR A 68 103.24 91.83 -67.16
N VAL A 69 102.85 91.11 -68.21
CA VAL A 69 101.47 91.08 -68.73
C VAL A 69 100.77 89.83 -68.24
N TYR A 70 99.46 89.92 -67.97
CA TYR A 70 98.58 88.81 -67.61
C TYR A 70 97.41 88.72 -68.60
N ILE A 71 96.95 87.51 -68.92
CA ILE A 71 95.82 87.23 -69.81
C ILE A 71 94.98 86.13 -69.16
N ALA A 72 93.72 86.42 -68.86
CA ALA A 72 92.78 85.45 -68.28
C ALA A 72 92.13 84.57 -69.36
N GLU A 73 91.61 83.42 -68.93
CA GLU A 73 90.81 82.50 -69.76
C GLU A 73 89.31 82.87 -69.67
N ALA A 74 88.53 82.53 -70.70
CA ALA A 74 87.09 82.79 -70.77
C ALA A 74 86.27 81.54 -70.45
N ALA A 75 85.07 81.72 -69.90
CA ALA A 75 84.14 80.62 -69.58
C ALA A 75 83.37 80.12 -70.81
N SER A 76 82.87 78.88 -70.72
CA SER A 76 81.96 78.29 -71.70
C SER A 76 80.57 78.96 -71.69
N PRO A 77 79.80 78.88 -72.80
CA PRO A 77 78.35 79.12 -72.79
C PRO A 77 77.61 77.97 -72.07
N ASN A 78 76.41 78.26 -71.56
CA ASN A 78 75.43 77.28 -71.07
C ASN A 78 74.45 76.84 -72.18
N ASN A 79 73.85 75.66 -72.10
CA ASN A 79 72.74 75.22 -72.97
C ASN A 79 71.55 74.76 -72.10
N PRO A 80 70.31 75.22 -72.37
CA PRO A 80 69.17 74.97 -71.49
C PRO A 80 68.72 73.49 -71.49
N PRO A 81 68.14 73.01 -70.36
CA PRO A 81 67.76 71.62 -70.18
C PRO A 81 66.48 71.24 -70.91
N SER A 82 66.16 69.94 -70.87
CA SER A 82 64.98 69.35 -71.51
C SER A 82 64.32 68.28 -70.63
N VAL A 83 63.06 67.96 -70.92
CA VAL A 83 62.31 66.88 -70.26
C VAL A 83 61.60 65.99 -71.28
N SER A 84 61.47 64.72 -70.95
CA SER A 84 60.78 63.68 -71.71
C SER A 84 59.98 62.77 -70.77
N ASN A 85 59.19 61.83 -71.31
CA ASN A 85 58.38 60.88 -70.55
C ASN A 85 57.47 61.54 -69.48
N VAL A 86 56.87 62.69 -69.83
CA VAL A 86 56.05 63.49 -68.90
C VAL A 86 54.66 62.86 -68.79
N GLU A 87 54.42 62.12 -67.70
CA GLU A 87 53.17 61.41 -67.44
C GLU A 87 52.79 61.39 -65.97
N ILE A 88 51.49 61.20 -65.70
CA ILE A 88 51.00 60.89 -64.35
C ILE A 88 50.93 59.37 -64.22
N SER A 89 51.20 58.84 -63.03
CA SER A 89 50.88 57.46 -62.68
C SER A 89 49.86 57.45 -61.54
N PRO A 90 48.75 56.69 -61.64
CA PRO A 90 48.31 55.90 -62.82
C PRO A 90 47.76 56.78 -63.96
N ASN A 91 47.59 56.21 -65.15
CA ASN A 91 47.15 56.87 -66.39
C ASN A 91 46.59 55.80 -67.35
N PRO A 92 45.45 56.01 -68.05
CA PRO A 92 44.68 57.25 -68.21
C PRO A 92 43.60 57.51 -67.15
N THR A 93 43.41 56.60 -66.20
CA THR A 93 42.48 56.75 -65.08
C THR A 93 43.16 56.42 -63.76
N ALA A 94 42.64 56.99 -62.68
CA ALA A 94 42.94 56.62 -61.31
C ALA A 94 41.62 56.22 -60.62
N GLY A 95 41.63 55.14 -59.86
CA GLY A 95 40.50 54.80 -58.98
C GLY A 95 40.41 55.75 -57.79
N VAL A 96 39.28 55.73 -57.08
CA VAL A 96 39.17 56.34 -55.76
C VAL A 96 40.25 55.75 -54.83
N GLY A 97 40.78 56.56 -53.91
CA GLY A 97 41.85 56.13 -53.00
C GLY A 97 43.28 56.05 -53.60
N VAL A 98 43.47 56.27 -54.90
CA VAL A 98 44.79 56.20 -55.55
C VAL A 98 45.48 57.57 -55.69
N ASP A 99 46.65 57.74 -55.06
CA ASP A 99 47.51 58.92 -55.18
C ASP A 99 47.99 59.13 -56.64
N LEU A 100 48.01 60.38 -57.11
CA LEU A 100 48.56 60.74 -58.42
C LEU A 100 50.04 61.14 -58.30
N VAL A 101 50.92 60.49 -59.07
CA VAL A 101 52.36 60.78 -59.06
C VAL A 101 52.80 61.34 -60.41
N ALA A 102 53.39 62.54 -60.41
CA ALA A 102 54.02 63.13 -61.59
C ALA A 102 55.38 62.47 -61.88
N GLN A 103 55.56 61.99 -63.10
CA GLN A 103 56.79 61.36 -63.58
C GLN A 103 57.31 62.08 -64.83
N TYR A 104 58.62 62.28 -64.89
CA TYR A 104 59.31 62.81 -66.07
C TYR A 104 60.79 62.42 -66.03
N THR A 105 61.48 62.58 -67.15
CA THR A 105 62.92 62.33 -67.30
C THR A 105 63.62 63.63 -67.73
N TYR A 106 64.35 64.25 -66.80
CA TYR A 106 65.24 65.39 -67.05
C TYR A 106 66.46 64.97 -67.89
N SER A 107 66.90 65.83 -68.81
CA SER A 107 68.14 65.67 -69.57
C SER A 107 68.73 67.03 -69.94
N ASP A 108 70.01 67.22 -69.64
CA ASP A 108 70.76 68.44 -69.93
C ASP A 108 71.88 68.20 -70.96
N PRO A 109 72.21 69.15 -71.87
CA PRO A 109 73.26 68.98 -72.88
C PRO A 109 74.70 69.09 -72.35
N ASP A 110 74.96 69.96 -71.38
CA ASP A 110 76.30 70.23 -70.83
C ASP A 110 76.58 69.36 -69.58
N GLY A 111 75.53 68.83 -68.95
CA GLY A 111 75.56 67.85 -67.87
C GLY A 111 75.17 68.41 -66.51
N ASP A 112 74.56 69.60 -66.46
CA ASP A 112 74.21 70.27 -65.21
C ASP A 112 73.01 69.64 -64.48
N GLN A 113 73.05 69.70 -63.16
CA GLN A 113 72.10 68.98 -62.30
C GLN A 113 70.75 69.73 -62.24
N GLU A 114 69.66 68.96 -62.32
CA GLU A 114 68.32 69.50 -62.11
C GLU A 114 68.22 70.26 -60.78
N THR A 115 67.76 71.51 -60.84
CA THR A 115 67.62 72.37 -59.66
C THR A 115 66.56 73.42 -59.96
N GLY A 116 65.49 73.49 -59.16
CA GLY A 116 64.48 74.54 -59.28
C GLY A 116 63.51 74.40 -60.48
N THR A 117 63.39 73.21 -61.06
CA THR A 117 62.33 72.87 -62.03
C THR A 117 60.95 73.29 -61.52
N GLU A 118 60.18 73.98 -62.36
CA GLU A 118 58.79 74.32 -62.04
C GLU A 118 57.87 73.16 -62.42
N ILE A 119 57.08 72.66 -61.47
CA ILE A 119 55.95 71.75 -61.71
C ILE A 119 54.68 72.49 -61.29
N ARG A 120 53.60 72.44 -62.08
CA ARG A 120 52.27 72.91 -61.64
C ARG A 120 51.16 71.99 -62.10
N TRP A 121 50.11 71.88 -61.30
CA TRP A 121 48.97 71.00 -61.58
C TRP A 121 47.76 71.78 -62.09
N HIS A 122 46.99 71.14 -62.96
CA HIS A 122 45.77 71.64 -63.55
C HIS A 122 44.63 70.66 -63.24
N ILE A 123 43.50 71.17 -62.77
CA ILE A 123 42.26 70.42 -62.52
C ILE A 123 41.21 70.93 -63.50
N ASP A 124 40.57 70.04 -64.25
CA ASP A 124 39.56 70.33 -65.27
C ASP A 124 40.02 71.36 -66.32
N GLY A 125 41.34 71.42 -66.55
CA GLY A 125 42.01 72.36 -67.45
C GLY A 125 42.30 73.75 -66.87
N ALA A 126 42.03 73.98 -65.58
CA ALA A 126 42.39 75.20 -64.86
C ALA A 126 43.62 74.98 -63.96
N LEU A 127 44.60 75.89 -64.06
CA LEU A 127 45.82 75.88 -63.23
C LEU A 127 45.49 76.06 -61.73
N ASN A 128 45.95 75.15 -60.88
CA ASN A 128 45.79 75.21 -59.43
C ASN A 128 47.14 75.43 -58.71
N ILE A 129 47.40 76.69 -58.36
CA ILE A 129 48.61 77.15 -57.68
C ILE A 129 48.82 76.59 -56.27
N GLY A 130 47.82 75.92 -55.68
CA GLY A 130 47.95 75.26 -54.37
C GLY A 130 48.87 74.04 -54.39
N PHE A 131 49.17 73.51 -55.58
CA PHE A 131 49.98 72.32 -55.80
C PHE A 131 51.30 72.60 -56.56
N ASP A 132 51.65 73.88 -56.77
CA ASP A 132 52.92 74.28 -57.40
C ASP A 132 54.12 73.64 -56.66
N GLY A 133 55.02 73.02 -57.43
CA GLY A 133 56.23 72.34 -56.93
C GLY A 133 56.01 70.93 -56.36
N ARG A 134 54.78 70.40 -56.30
CA ARG A 134 54.54 69.03 -55.83
C ARG A 134 54.77 67.98 -56.92
N THR A 135 55.41 66.88 -56.56
CA THR A 135 55.57 65.67 -57.40
C THR A 135 54.43 64.66 -57.23
N SER A 136 53.54 64.83 -56.25
CA SER A 136 52.33 64.01 -56.09
C SER A 136 51.16 64.79 -55.48
N ILE A 137 49.96 64.27 -55.73
CA ILE A 137 48.67 64.71 -55.17
C ILE A 137 48.10 63.50 -54.42
N SER A 138 47.66 63.68 -53.18
CA SER A 138 47.03 62.56 -52.47
C SER A 138 45.64 62.27 -53.02
N ALA A 139 45.20 61.02 -53.02
CA ALA A 139 43.83 60.64 -53.32
C ALA A 139 42.80 61.48 -52.54
N SER A 140 43.12 61.78 -51.27
CA SER A 140 42.33 62.65 -50.37
C SER A 140 42.21 64.12 -50.80
N GLU A 141 42.99 64.55 -51.80
CA GLU A 141 42.95 65.88 -52.42
C GLU A 141 42.26 65.85 -53.80
N THR A 142 41.75 64.68 -54.23
CA THR A 142 41.03 64.47 -55.49
C THR A 142 39.52 64.25 -55.27
N SER A 143 38.74 64.09 -56.34
CA SER A 143 37.33 63.70 -56.29
C SER A 143 36.92 63.03 -57.60
N ILE A 144 35.91 62.14 -57.54
CA ILE A 144 35.38 61.41 -58.70
C ILE A 144 35.02 62.37 -59.85
N GLY A 145 35.40 62.00 -61.07
CA GLY A 145 35.16 62.77 -62.30
C GLY A 145 36.17 63.89 -62.59
N GLN A 146 37.02 64.29 -61.64
CA GLN A 146 38.03 65.33 -61.85
C GLN A 146 39.08 64.91 -62.89
N LYS A 147 39.58 65.90 -63.64
CA LYS A 147 40.57 65.70 -64.71
C LYS A 147 41.90 66.40 -64.39
N TRP A 148 42.92 65.60 -64.12
CA TRP A 148 44.23 66.05 -63.65
C TRP A 148 45.30 65.97 -64.76
N LYS A 149 46.15 66.99 -64.84
CA LYS A 149 47.39 67.02 -65.62
C LYS A 149 48.39 67.99 -64.99
N PHE A 150 49.68 67.85 -65.28
CA PHE A 150 50.69 68.83 -64.85
C PHE A 150 51.46 69.43 -66.01
N GLU A 151 51.97 70.64 -65.80
CA GLU A 151 53.04 71.25 -66.59
C GLU A 151 54.37 71.08 -65.86
N VAL A 152 55.45 70.84 -66.59
CA VAL A 152 56.82 70.83 -66.07
C VAL A 152 57.73 71.69 -66.96
N ARG A 153 58.51 72.59 -66.35
CA ARG A 153 59.53 73.42 -67.01
C ARG A 153 60.88 73.23 -66.30
N PRO A 154 61.83 72.46 -66.87
CA PRO A 154 63.09 72.15 -66.22
C PRO A 154 63.99 73.38 -66.07
N TYR A 155 64.84 73.36 -65.04
CA TYR A 155 65.83 74.39 -64.75
C TYR A 155 67.17 73.75 -64.34
N ASP A 156 68.27 74.25 -64.91
CA ASP A 156 69.64 73.75 -64.65
C ASP A 156 70.35 74.51 -63.51
N GLY A 157 69.69 75.52 -62.93
CA GLY A 157 70.26 76.48 -61.98
C GLY A 157 70.62 77.84 -62.59
N THR A 158 70.65 77.95 -63.92
CA THR A 158 70.99 79.14 -64.72
C THR A 158 69.99 79.45 -65.85
N ASP A 159 69.59 78.47 -66.67
CA ASP A 159 68.63 78.61 -67.78
C ASP A 159 67.43 77.66 -67.65
N TYR A 160 66.26 78.11 -68.14
CA TYR A 160 65.04 77.29 -68.20
C TYR A 160 64.87 76.61 -69.55
N GLY A 161 64.49 75.34 -69.52
CA GLY A 161 64.07 74.59 -70.70
C GLY A 161 62.65 74.89 -71.16
N THR A 162 62.20 74.16 -72.18
CA THR A 162 60.82 74.24 -72.69
C THR A 162 59.82 73.60 -71.73
N LEU A 163 58.69 74.27 -71.49
CA LEU A 163 57.56 73.72 -70.75
C LEU A 163 56.89 72.58 -71.54
N VAL A 164 56.58 71.47 -70.85
CA VAL A 164 55.88 70.30 -71.40
C VAL A 164 54.68 69.94 -70.51
N MET A 165 53.58 69.51 -71.12
CA MET A 165 52.36 69.04 -70.44
C MET A 165 52.34 67.51 -70.36
N SER A 166 51.80 66.95 -69.27
CA SER A 166 51.39 65.54 -69.21
C SER A 166 50.11 65.27 -70.03
N PRO A 167 49.80 64.00 -70.33
CA PRO A 167 48.44 63.54 -70.56
C PRO A 167 47.48 63.92 -69.42
N GLU A 168 46.18 63.79 -69.69
CA GLU A 168 45.10 64.03 -68.73
C GLU A 168 44.60 62.71 -68.14
N VAL A 169 44.63 62.61 -66.82
CA VAL A 169 44.11 61.47 -66.05
C VAL A 169 42.76 61.84 -65.46
N THR A 170 41.78 60.94 -65.55
CA THR A 170 40.46 61.15 -64.95
C THR A 170 40.31 60.28 -63.70
N ILE A 171 39.86 60.86 -62.58
CA ILE A 171 39.46 60.09 -61.40
C ILE A 171 38.14 59.40 -61.74
N VAL A 172 38.08 58.08 -61.58
CA VAL A 172 36.88 57.28 -61.75
C VAL A 172 36.61 56.53 -60.46
N ASP A 173 35.34 56.27 -60.20
CA ASP A 173 34.97 55.13 -59.36
C ASP A 173 34.79 53.91 -60.25
N THR A 174 34.94 52.73 -59.67
CA THR A 174 34.72 51.45 -60.36
C THR A 174 33.56 50.69 -59.74
N ASP A 175 33.05 49.75 -60.52
CA ASP A 175 31.96 48.82 -60.25
C ASP A 175 32.60 47.49 -60.70
N SER A 176 33.10 46.72 -59.75
CA SER A 176 34.12 45.70 -60.00
C SER A 176 33.57 44.33 -60.39
N ASP A 177 32.34 44.01 -60.01
CA ASP A 177 31.65 42.77 -60.36
C ASP A 177 30.38 42.96 -61.23
N GLY A 178 29.76 44.15 -61.23
CA GLY A 178 28.70 44.54 -62.16
C GLY A 178 27.28 44.59 -61.59
N ASP A 179 27.09 44.68 -60.27
CA ASP A 179 25.76 44.72 -59.63
C ASP A 179 25.01 46.06 -59.89
N GLY A 180 25.74 47.18 -59.81
CA GLY A 180 25.23 48.54 -60.01
C GLY A 180 25.58 49.55 -58.90
N VAL A 181 26.23 49.12 -57.81
CA VAL A 181 26.86 50.00 -56.80
C VAL A 181 28.31 50.28 -57.23
N TYR A 182 29.03 51.16 -56.53
CA TYR A 182 30.44 51.48 -56.80
C TYR A 182 31.33 51.03 -55.64
N ASP A 183 32.55 50.59 -55.93
CA ASP A 183 33.56 50.06 -54.99
C ASP A 183 33.83 50.94 -53.75
N SER A 184 33.38 52.21 -53.73
CA SER A 184 33.54 53.16 -52.61
C SER A 184 32.28 53.42 -51.79
N GLU A 185 31.11 52.94 -52.23
CA GLU A 185 29.82 52.96 -51.51
C GLU A 185 29.29 51.53 -51.19
N ASP A 186 30.02 50.50 -51.65
CA ASP A 186 29.73 49.06 -51.58
C ASP A 186 30.50 48.35 -50.44
N ALA A 187 29.84 47.46 -49.70
CA ALA A 187 30.42 46.66 -48.62
C ALA A 187 31.22 45.43 -49.11
N PHE A 188 30.84 44.83 -50.26
CA PHE A 188 31.46 43.63 -50.82
C PHE A 188 31.85 43.77 -52.32
N PRO A 189 32.84 44.63 -52.70
CA PRO A 189 33.15 44.97 -54.12
C PRO A 189 33.73 43.88 -55.04
N ASN A 190 33.41 42.61 -54.79
CA ASN A 190 33.76 41.46 -55.61
C ASN A 190 32.65 40.36 -55.61
N ASP A 191 31.50 40.54 -54.94
CA ASP A 191 30.36 39.61 -54.99
C ASP A 191 29.07 40.31 -55.48
N PRO A 192 28.64 40.11 -56.75
CA PRO A 192 27.54 40.85 -57.39
C PRO A 192 26.14 40.42 -56.92
N ASN A 193 26.02 40.00 -55.67
CA ASN A 193 24.78 39.64 -54.98
C ASN A 193 24.63 40.36 -53.63
N GLU A 194 25.69 41.01 -53.10
CA GLU A 194 25.69 41.70 -51.81
C GLU A 194 26.33 43.09 -51.95
N ASP A 195 25.57 44.16 -51.64
CA ASP A 195 26.08 45.55 -51.64
C ASP A 195 26.15 46.17 -50.23
N THR A 196 25.45 45.57 -49.27
CA THR A 196 25.13 46.13 -47.95
C THR A 196 25.49 45.15 -46.83
N ASP A 197 26.11 45.69 -45.78
CA ASP A 197 26.37 45.07 -44.48
C ASP A 197 25.78 46.02 -43.42
N SER A 198 24.54 45.74 -42.99
CA SER A 198 23.71 46.70 -42.23
C SER A 198 24.10 46.87 -40.76
N ASP A 199 24.85 45.93 -40.16
CA ASP A 199 25.30 46.00 -38.76
C ASP A 199 26.82 45.86 -38.55
N GLY A 200 27.58 45.38 -39.54
CA GLY A 200 29.04 45.40 -39.57
C GLY A 200 29.73 44.08 -39.18
N ASP A 201 29.03 42.96 -39.29
CA ASP A 201 29.50 41.61 -38.96
C ASP A 201 30.41 40.99 -40.06
N GLY A 202 30.11 41.28 -41.33
CA GLY A 202 30.84 40.79 -42.51
C GLY A 202 30.13 39.71 -43.34
N VAL A 203 28.86 39.41 -43.07
CA VAL A 203 27.92 38.79 -44.01
C VAL A 203 27.04 39.88 -44.66
N GLY A 204 26.59 39.66 -45.89
CA GLY A 204 25.77 40.63 -46.63
C GLY A 204 24.26 40.47 -46.41
N ASP A 205 23.52 41.58 -46.46
CA ASP A 205 22.08 41.68 -46.18
C ASP A 205 21.17 40.70 -46.96
N ASN A 206 21.61 40.08 -48.05
CA ASN A 206 20.83 39.10 -48.82
C ASN A 206 21.22 37.63 -48.53
N ALA A 207 22.37 37.40 -47.91
CA ALA A 207 22.86 36.09 -47.47
C ALA A 207 22.62 35.83 -45.98
N ASP A 208 22.57 36.89 -45.18
CA ASP A 208 22.31 36.86 -43.75
C ASP A 208 20.82 36.62 -43.41
N ALA A 209 20.58 35.83 -42.37
CA ALA A 209 19.25 35.60 -41.79
C ALA A 209 18.80 36.76 -40.88
N PHE A 210 19.72 37.50 -40.25
CA PHE A 210 19.42 38.59 -39.30
C PHE A 210 20.16 39.91 -39.59
N PRO A 211 19.92 40.63 -40.72
CA PRO A 211 20.67 41.82 -41.18
C PRO A 211 20.60 43.11 -40.31
N THR A 212 20.40 42.98 -39.00
CA THR A 212 20.44 44.06 -38.02
C THR A 212 20.97 43.61 -36.63
N ASP A 213 21.42 42.36 -36.48
CA ASP A 213 22.03 41.83 -35.25
C ASP A 213 23.34 41.09 -35.55
N ALA A 214 24.46 41.83 -35.50
CA ALA A 214 25.86 41.39 -35.65
C ALA A 214 26.35 40.33 -34.63
N THR A 215 25.44 39.57 -34.02
CA THR A 215 25.73 38.35 -33.26
C THR A 215 25.11 37.08 -33.86
N GLU A 216 24.23 37.20 -34.86
CA GLU A 216 23.58 36.06 -35.54
C GLU A 216 23.65 36.22 -37.06
N THR A 217 24.05 35.16 -37.78
CA THR A 217 24.21 35.18 -39.26
C THR A 217 23.41 34.10 -39.99
N SER A 218 22.74 33.22 -39.24
CA SER A 218 22.22 31.94 -39.72
C SER A 218 21.07 31.47 -38.85
N ASP A 219 20.06 30.91 -39.50
CA ASP A 219 18.84 30.31 -38.94
C ASP A 219 18.66 28.97 -39.68
N GLN A 220 19.25 27.91 -39.13
CA GLN A 220 19.43 26.64 -39.86
C GLN A 220 18.12 25.87 -40.09
N ASP A 221 17.08 26.06 -39.28
CA ASP A 221 15.79 25.38 -39.44
C ASP A 221 14.58 26.29 -39.71
N SER A 222 14.79 27.61 -39.67
CA SER A 222 13.82 28.67 -40.02
C SER A 222 12.70 28.91 -39.00
N ASP A 223 13.06 28.82 -37.71
CA ASP A 223 12.23 29.15 -36.53
C ASP A 223 12.19 30.67 -36.26
N GLY A 224 13.31 31.38 -36.45
CA GLY A 224 13.46 32.82 -36.21
C GLY A 224 14.32 33.21 -35.00
N VAL A 225 14.97 32.27 -34.32
CA VAL A 225 16.15 32.48 -33.45
C VAL A 225 17.43 32.14 -34.22
N GLY A 226 18.54 32.81 -33.91
CA GLY A 226 19.82 32.60 -34.60
C GLY A 226 20.68 31.50 -33.99
N ASP A 227 21.46 30.82 -34.84
CA ASP A 227 22.27 29.62 -34.54
C ASP A 227 23.26 29.77 -33.34
N ASN A 228 23.56 30.98 -32.85
CA ASN A 228 24.45 31.20 -31.68
C ASN A 228 23.69 31.49 -30.37
N ALA A 229 22.42 31.92 -30.45
CA ALA A 229 21.52 32.14 -29.33
C ALA A 229 20.61 30.93 -29.06
N ASP A 230 20.33 30.16 -30.11
CA ASP A 230 19.57 28.91 -30.04
C ASP A 230 20.40 27.77 -29.42
N VAL A 231 19.76 26.99 -28.54
CA VAL A 231 20.32 25.76 -27.95
C VAL A 231 20.14 24.54 -28.88
N PHE A 232 19.11 24.54 -29.74
CA PHE A 232 18.72 23.44 -30.61
C PHE A 232 18.61 23.82 -32.12
N PRO A 233 19.64 24.42 -32.76
CA PRO A 233 19.59 25.00 -34.13
C PRO A 233 19.51 23.98 -35.28
N ASN A 234 18.67 22.96 -35.12
CA ASN A 234 18.26 21.95 -36.10
C ASN A 234 16.82 21.41 -35.83
N ASP A 235 16.11 21.86 -34.78
CA ASP A 235 14.69 21.53 -34.52
C ASP A 235 13.84 22.80 -34.33
N PRO A 236 13.03 23.22 -35.34
CA PRO A 236 12.30 24.50 -35.38
C PRO A 236 11.03 24.50 -34.50
N ASN A 237 11.11 23.83 -33.35
CA ASN A 237 10.09 23.74 -32.31
C ASN A 237 10.71 23.97 -30.91
N GLU A 238 12.03 23.96 -30.76
CA GLU A 238 12.76 24.14 -29.51
C GLU A 238 13.84 25.21 -29.68
N THR A 239 13.91 26.18 -28.76
CA THR A 239 14.94 27.25 -28.81
C THR A 239 15.63 27.53 -27.48
N THR A 240 15.12 26.93 -26.40
CA THR A 240 15.52 27.21 -25.02
C THR A 240 15.59 25.89 -24.27
N ASP A 241 16.62 25.78 -23.43
CA ASP A 241 16.83 24.75 -22.42
C ASP A 241 17.03 25.53 -21.11
N SER A 242 15.97 25.61 -20.30
CA SER A 242 15.90 26.52 -19.16
C SER A 242 16.66 26.05 -17.91
N ASP A 243 17.12 24.79 -17.86
CA ASP A 243 17.88 24.22 -16.73
C ASP A 243 19.17 23.43 -17.08
N GLU A 244 19.53 23.37 -18.38
CA GLU A 244 20.75 22.78 -18.95
C GLU A 244 20.79 21.23 -18.94
N ASP A 245 19.62 20.58 -19.07
CA ASP A 245 19.43 19.11 -19.16
C ASP A 245 19.74 18.52 -20.56
N GLY A 246 19.31 19.21 -21.62
CA GLY A 246 19.40 18.76 -23.02
C GLY A 246 18.07 18.36 -23.68
N VAL A 247 16.92 18.54 -23.03
CA VAL A 247 15.58 18.59 -23.64
C VAL A 247 15.10 20.05 -23.74
N GLY A 248 14.34 20.39 -24.78
CA GLY A 248 13.85 21.76 -25.00
C GLY A 248 12.56 22.09 -24.26
N ASP A 249 12.40 23.36 -23.87
CA ASP A 249 11.31 23.91 -23.05
C ASP A 249 9.88 23.60 -23.55
N ASN A 250 9.65 23.28 -24.84
CA ASN A 250 8.32 22.92 -25.36
C ASN A 250 8.06 21.40 -25.41
N GLY A 251 9.13 20.59 -25.36
CA GLY A 251 9.10 19.13 -25.40
C GLY A 251 9.24 18.49 -24.01
N ASP A 252 9.79 19.24 -23.05
CA ASP A 252 9.92 18.84 -21.65
C ASP A 252 8.62 19.09 -20.84
N ALA A 253 8.33 18.18 -19.91
CA ALA A 253 7.28 18.29 -18.92
C ALA A 253 7.67 19.17 -17.70
N PHE A 254 8.96 19.30 -17.38
CA PHE A 254 9.45 20.06 -16.22
C PHE A 254 10.61 21.03 -16.53
N PRO A 255 10.45 22.07 -17.38
CA PRO A 255 11.55 22.93 -17.89
C PRO A 255 12.30 23.83 -16.87
N ASN A 256 12.30 23.48 -15.58
CA ASN A 256 13.00 24.15 -14.50
C ASN A 256 13.58 23.12 -13.47
N ASP A 257 13.58 21.81 -13.77
CA ASP A 257 14.19 20.75 -12.96
C ASP A 257 14.90 19.70 -13.85
N ALA A 258 16.19 19.93 -14.11
CA ALA A 258 17.14 19.06 -14.83
C ALA A 258 17.39 17.66 -14.20
N THR A 259 16.43 17.13 -13.44
CA THR A 259 16.36 15.73 -13.02
C THR A 259 15.10 15.02 -13.53
N GLU A 260 14.15 15.72 -14.16
CA GLU A 260 12.91 15.17 -14.72
C GLU A 260 12.60 15.75 -16.10
N THR A 261 12.44 14.88 -17.11
CA THR A 261 12.16 15.32 -18.51
C THR A 261 10.86 14.75 -19.09
N THR A 262 10.11 13.99 -18.30
CA THR A 262 8.94 13.25 -18.79
C THR A 262 7.96 13.01 -17.66
N ASP A 263 6.71 13.39 -17.89
CA ASP A 263 5.50 12.95 -17.19
C ASP A 263 4.73 12.07 -18.18
N THR A 264 4.54 10.78 -17.85
CA THR A 264 4.03 9.79 -18.82
C THR A 264 2.50 9.67 -18.84
N ASP A 265 1.84 10.00 -17.74
CA ASP A 265 0.38 9.86 -17.58
C ASP A 265 -0.35 11.17 -17.21
N GLY A 266 0.37 12.19 -16.75
CA GLY A 266 -0.06 13.57 -16.66
C GLY A 266 -0.44 14.04 -15.25
N ASP A 267 0.11 13.44 -14.19
CA ASP A 267 -0.24 13.80 -12.80
C ASP A 267 0.60 14.94 -12.18
N GLY A 268 1.76 15.23 -12.77
CA GLY A 268 2.68 16.28 -12.34
C GLY A 268 3.85 15.85 -11.44
N VAL A 269 4.15 14.56 -11.32
CA VAL A 269 5.43 14.03 -10.83
C VAL A 269 6.24 13.47 -12.00
N GLY A 270 7.57 13.66 -11.99
CA GLY A 270 8.44 13.20 -13.06
C GLY A 270 8.81 11.72 -12.95
N ASN A 271 8.97 11.06 -14.10
CA ASN A 271 9.26 9.64 -14.26
C ASN A 271 10.44 9.07 -13.43
N ASN A 272 11.39 9.88 -12.95
CA ASN A 272 12.53 9.39 -12.15
C ASN A 272 12.29 9.49 -10.62
N ALA A 273 11.38 10.36 -10.18
CA ALA A 273 10.96 10.55 -8.80
C ALA A 273 9.69 9.77 -8.45
N ASP A 274 8.83 9.53 -9.44
CA ASP A 274 7.61 8.75 -9.30
C ASP A 274 7.88 7.24 -9.18
N ALA A 275 7.11 6.59 -8.30
CA ALA A 275 7.10 5.14 -8.10
C ALA A 275 6.27 4.39 -9.16
N PHE A 276 5.25 5.00 -9.76
CA PHE A 276 4.35 4.34 -10.74
C PHE A 276 4.13 5.13 -12.05
N PRO A 277 5.15 5.33 -12.93
CA PRO A 277 5.10 6.24 -14.09
C PRO A 277 4.20 5.84 -15.28
N ILE A 278 3.03 5.25 -15.01
CA ILE A 278 1.94 4.88 -15.92
C ILE A 278 0.55 4.87 -15.24
N ASP A 279 0.42 5.20 -13.94
CA ASP A 279 -0.88 5.32 -13.24
C ASP A 279 -1.03 6.69 -12.54
N PRO A 280 -1.78 7.65 -13.12
CA PRO A 280 -1.87 9.06 -12.68
C PRO A 280 -2.74 9.26 -11.42
N ASN A 281 -2.74 8.25 -10.54
CA ASN A 281 -3.41 8.23 -9.25
C ASN A 281 -2.43 7.84 -8.11
N GLU A 282 -1.22 7.34 -8.43
CA GLU A 282 -0.25 6.83 -7.46
C GLU A 282 1.16 7.39 -7.72
N THR A 283 1.65 8.28 -6.86
CA THR A 283 2.96 8.94 -7.02
C THR A 283 4.05 8.41 -6.08
N SER A 284 3.70 7.50 -5.18
CA SER A 284 4.53 7.14 -4.02
C SER A 284 4.24 5.72 -3.53
N ASP A 285 5.31 5.03 -3.14
CA ASP A 285 5.35 3.72 -2.49
C ASP A 285 6.25 3.92 -1.26
N THR A 286 5.63 4.21 -0.10
CA THR A 286 6.33 4.73 1.08
C THR A 286 7.19 3.66 1.80
N ASP A 287 6.92 2.37 1.62
CA ASP A 287 7.67 1.28 2.25
C ASP A 287 8.34 0.27 1.29
N GLY A 288 7.97 0.27 0.00
CA GLY A 288 8.66 -0.44 -1.08
C GLY A 288 8.06 -1.79 -1.46
N ASP A 289 6.75 -1.97 -1.26
CA ASP A 289 5.99 -3.20 -1.50
C ASP A 289 5.51 -3.34 -2.97
N GLY A 290 5.18 -2.23 -3.62
CA GLY A 290 4.67 -2.19 -5.00
C GLY A 290 3.16 -1.92 -5.15
N VAL A 291 2.45 -1.57 -4.07
CA VAL A 291 1.16 -0.86 -4.10
C VAL A 291 1.38 0.63 -3.78
N GLY A 292 0.56 1.52 -4.36
CA GLY A 292 0.70 2.96 -4.18
C GLY A 292 -0.02 3.51 -2.96
N ASP A 293 0.54 4.56 -2.35
CA ASP A 293 0.11 5.19 -1.09
C ASP A 293 -1.38 5.62 -1.03
N ASN A 294 -2.10 5.78 -2.17
CA ASN A 294 -3.53 6.11 -2.19
C ASN A 294 -4.44 4.88 -2.37
N GLY A 295 -3.90 3.79 -2.89
CA GLY A 295 -4.60 2.51 -3.13
C GLY A 295 -4.35 1.47 -2.04
N ASP A 296 -3.28 1.64 -1.27
CA ASP A 296 -2.91 0.82 -0.13
C ASP A 296 -3.68 1.20 1.16
N ALA A 297 -4.09 0.19 1.93
CA ALA A 297 -4.69 0.34 3.25
C ALA A 297 -3.67 0.65 4.36
N PHE A 298 -2.40 0.22 4.22
CA PHE A 298 -1.35 0.40 5.21
C PHE A 298 0.00 0.94 4.64
N PRO A 299 0.09 2.19 4.11
CA PRO A 299 1.26 2.76 3.43
C PRO A 299 2.56 2.99 4.25
N THR A 300 2.83 2.13 5.23
CA THR A 300 4.02 2.11 6.09
C THR A 300 4.39 0.71 6.60
N ASP A 301 3.68 -0.36 6.21
CA ASP A 301 4.03 -1.75 6.52
C ASP A 301 3.89 -2.66 5.28
N ALA A 302 5.01 -2.82 4.55
CA ALA A 302 5.25 -3.64 3.34
C ALA A 302 4.97 -5.17 3.47
N ASN A 303 4.08 -5.57 4.37
CA ASN A 303 3.55 -6.91 4.55
C ASN A 303 2.01 -6.93 4.45
N GLU A 304 1.33 -5.77 4.52
CA GLU A 304 -0.12 -5.63 4.50
C GLU A 304 -0.54 -4.56 3.49
N THR A 305 -1.38 -4.92 2.51
CA THR A 305 -1.84 -3.97 1.46
C THR A 305 -3.35 -3.88 1.31
N VAL A 306 -4.09 -4.74 2.01
CA VAL A 306 -5.53 -4.87 1.91
C VAL A 306 -6.10 -5.01 3.31
N ASP A 307 -7.19 -4.29 3.55
CA ASP A 307 -8.09 -4.42 4.69
C ASP A 307 -9.48 -4.67 4.10
N THR A 308 -9.85 -5.94 3.94
CA THR A 308 -11.02 -6.36 3.14
C THR A 308 -12.37 -5.98 3.78
N ASP A 309 -12.41 -5.73 5.10
CA ASP A 309 -13.65 -5.38 5.82
C ASP A 309 -13.62 -4.05 6.60
N ALA A 310 -12.47 -3.36 6.63
CA ALA A 310 -12.21 -2.03 7.20
C ALA A 310 -12.18 -1.97 8.74
N ASP A 311 -11.58 -2.99 9.37
CA ASP A 311 -11.33 -3.11 10.81
C ASP A 311 -10.04 -2.39 11.28
N GLY A 312 -8.99 -2.38 10.45
CA GLY A 312 -7.68 -1.82 10.76
C GLY A 312 -6.56 -2.85 11.04
N VAL A 313 -6.81 -4.14 10.82
CA VAL A 313 -5.77 -5.19 10.67
C VAL A 313 -5.74 -5.65 9.19
N GLY A 314 -4.54 -5.92 8.66
CA GLY A 314 -4.38 -6.30 7.26
C GLY A 314 -4.63 -7.79 6.99
N ASP A 315 -5.09 -8.09 5.77
CA ASP A 315 -5.50 -9.43 5.29
C ASP A 315 -4.46 -10.56 5.48
N ASN A 316 -3.16 -10.27 5.70
CA ASN A 316 -2.13 -11.30 5.98
C ASN A 316 -1.85 -11.49 7.49
N ALA A 317 -2.21 -10.52 8.32
CA ALA A 317 -2.09 -10.58 9.78
C ALA A 317 -3.40 -11.02 10.46
N ASP A 318 -4.54 -10.71 9.84
CA ASP A 318 -5.88 -11.08 10.30
C ASP A 318 -6.19 -12.58 10.03
N VAL A 319 -6.80 -13.23 11.02
CA VAL A 319 -7.30 -14.61 10.93
C VAL A 319 -8.69 -14.68 10.26
N PHE A 320 -9.47 -13.61 10.28
CA PHE A 320 -10.82 -13.54 9.71
C PHE A 320 -11.07 -12.33 8.75
N PRO A 321 -10.34 -12.17 7.60
CA PRO A 321 -10.38 -10.99 6.70
C PRO A 321 -11.68 -10.65 5.96
N THR A 322 -12.84 -10.95 6.54
CA THR A 322 -14.19 -10.66 6.03
C THR A 322 -15.20 -10.42 7.17
N ASN A 323 -14.73 -10.28 8.42
CA ASN A 323 -15.51 -10.12 9.62
C ASN A 323 -14.87 -9.10 10.60
N ALA A 324 -15.08 -7.80 10.35
CA ALA A 324 -14.63 -6.61 11.10
C ALA A 324 -15.09 -6.51 12.58
N SER A 325 -14.96 -7.60 13.32
CA SER A 325 -15.27 -7.78 14.75
C SER A 325 -14.39 -8.87 15.37
N GLU A 326 -13.70 -9.70 14.57
CA GLU A 326 -12.78 -10.74 15.01
C GLU A 326 -11.48 -10.63 14.22
N THR A 327 -10.33 -10.50 14.89
CA THR A 327 -9.01 -10.42 14.23
C THR A 327 -7.98 -11.43 14.74
N VAL A 328 -8.32 -12.17 15.79
CA VAL A 328 -7.44 -13.11 16.48
C VAL A 328 -8.24 -14.37 16.82
N ASP A 329 -7.60 -15.51 16.62
CA ASP A 329 -7.98 -16.83 17.10
C ASP A 329 -6.79 -17.32 17.94
N THR A 330 -6.86 -17.17 19.26
CA THR A 330 -5.71 -17.35 20.16
C THR A 330 -5.30 -18.83 20.34
N ASP A 331 -6.17 -19.79 20.05
CA ASP A 331 -5.89 -21.23 20.20
C ASP A 331 -6.06 -22.11 18.95
N GLY A 332 -6.72 -21.61 17.90
CA GLY A 332 -6.79 -22.20 16.56
C GLY A 332 -8.04 -23.06 16.30
N ASP A 333 -9.14 -22.78 17.00
CA ASP A 333 -10.42 -23.49 16.94
C ASP A 333 -11.31 -23.05 15.75
N GLY A 334 -11.22 -21.78 15.33
CA GLY A 334 -12.00 -21.18 14.26
C GLY A 334 -13.15 -20.25 14.69
N VAL A 335 -13.31 -19.99 16.00
CA VAL A 335 -14.05 -18.83 16.53
C VAL A 335 -13.05 -17.72 16.93
N GLY A 336 -13.44 -16.46 16.79
CA GLY A 336 -12.59 -15.32 17.12
C GLY A 336 -12.66 -14.91 18.59
N ASP A 337 -11.57 -14.36 19.12
CA ASP A 337 -11.37 -13.97 20.53
C ASP A 337 -12.46 -13.04 21.14
N ASN A 338 -13.29 -12.35 20.35
CA ASN A 338 -14.40 -11.52 20.86
C ASN A 338 -15.77 -12.22 20.80
N ALA A 339 -15.91 -13.30 20.03
CA ALA A 339 -17.12 -14.13 19.92
C ALA A 339 -17.03 -15.44 20.71
N ASP A 340 -15.80 -15.87 21.04
CA ASP A 340 -15.52 -17.02 21.89
C ASP A 340 -15.58 -16.64 23.38
N GLU A 341 -16.24 -17.48 24.18
CA GLU A 341 -16.33 -17.34 25.64
C GLU A 341 -15.17 -18.02 26.38
N PHE A 342 -14.35 -18.85 25.69
CA PHE A 342 -13.12 -19.47 26.21
C PHE A 342 -11.84 -19.31 25.32
N PRO A 343 -11.35 -18.09 24.96
CA PRO A 343 -10.26 -17.83 23.96
C PRO A 343 -8.84 -18.37 24.24
N THR A 344 -8.68 -19.51 24.90
CA THR A 344 -7.42 -20.22 25.20
C THR A 344 -7.61 -21.74 25.35
N ASN A 345 -8.78 -22.27 25.00
CA ASN A 345 -9.18 -23.67 25.14
C ASN A 345 -9.90 -24.18 23.86
N PRO A 346 -9.18 -24.75 22.87
CA PRO A 346 -9.67 -25.10 21.52
C PRO A 346 -10.55 -26.38 21.50
N ALA A 347 -11.53 -26.41 22.38
CA ALA A 347 -12.47 -27.48 22.64
C ALA A 347 -13.83 -26.93 23.13
N GLU A 348 -13.87 -25.70 23.64
CA GLU A 348 -15.09 -25.03 24.13
C GLU A 348 -15.17 -23.65 23.49
N THR A 349 -16.33 -23.25 22.98
CA THR A 349 -16.54 -21.93 22.35
C THR A 349 -17.66 -21.10 22.97
N LYS A 350 -18.40 -21.70 23.92
CA LYS A 350 -19.67 -21.19 24.45
C LYS A 350 -19.98 -21.74 25.83
N ASP A 351 -20.65 -20.91 26.62
CA ASP A 351 -21.17 -21.19 27.95
C ASP A 351 -22.65 -20.77 27.96
N THR A 352 -23.54 -21.63 27.46
CA THR A 352 -24.92 -21.26 27.08
C THR A 352 -25.79 -20.75 28.25
N ASP A 353 -25.42 -21.06 29.51
CA ASP A 353 -26.11 -20.57 30.71
C ASP A 353 -25.24 -19.74 31.70
N ALA A 354 -23.94 -19.58 31.41
CA ALA A 354 -22.96 -18.76 32.13
C ALA A 354 -22.51 -19.29 33.50
N ASP A 355 -22.30 -20.61 33.60
CA ASP A 355 -21.79 -21.35 34.76
C ASP A 355 -20.23 -21.31 34.87
N GLY A 356 -19.54 -21.37 33.74
CA GLY A 356 -18.08 -21.46 33.63
C GLY A 356 -17.51 -22.77 33.09
N VAL A 357 -18.36 -23.76 32.75
CA VAL A 357 -18.03 -24.94 31.94
C VAL A 357 -18.60 -24.75 30.52
N GLY A 358 -17.86 -25.18 29.51
CA GLY A 358 -18.27 -25.01 28.11
C GLY A 358 -19.24 -26.08 27.60
N ASP A 359 -20.07 -25.71 26.62
CA ASP A 359 -21.13 -26.51 25.99
C ASP A 359 -20.72 -27.94 25.54
N ASN A 360 -19.43 -28.23 25.30
CA ASN A 360 -18.96 -29.57 24.90
C ASN A 360 -18.40 -30.41 26.07
N ALA A 361 -18.03 -29.77 27.18
CA ALA A 361 -17.57 -30.43 28.41
C ALA A 361 -18.70 -30.64 29.43
N ASP A 362 -19.71 -29.76 29.40
CA ASP A 362 -20.89 -29.83 30.25
C ASP A 362 -21.88 -30.90 29.77
N VAL A 363 -22.51 -31.59 30.74
CA VAL A 363 -23.58 -32.57 30.52
C VAL A 363 -24.96 -31.90 30.44
N PHE A 364 -25.16 -30.73 31.04
CA PHE A 364 -26.44 -30.00 31.05
C PHE A 364 -26.33 -28.51 30.60
N PRO A 365 -25.93 -28.17 29.34
CA PRO A 365 -25.64 -26.80 28.86
C PRO A 365 -26.82 -25.79 28.78
N THR A 366 -27.77 -25.87 29.71
CA THR A 366 -28.91 -24.97 29.88
C THR A 366 -29.39 -24.85 31.34
N ASP A 367 -28.72 -25.48 32.32
CA ASP A 367 -28.98 -25.31 33.76
C ASP A 367 -27.66 -25.09 34.54
N ALA A 368 -27.31 -23.82 34.75
CA ALA A 368 -26.13 -23.29 35.46
C ALA A 368 -26.01 -23.65 36.96
N ASN A 369 -26.54 -24.80 37.36
CA ASN A 369 -26.42 -25.41 38.68
C ASN A 369 -25.86 -26.86 38.57
N GLU A 370 -25.82 -27.47 37.38
CA GLU A 370 -25.46 -28.87 37.16
C GLU A 370 -24.48 -29.01 35.98
N THR A 371 -23.22 -29.41 36.23
CA THR A 371 -22.19 -29.54 35.17
C THR A 371 -21.78 -30.97 34.85
N ALA A 372 -22.27 -31.93 35.63
CA ALA A 372 -21.79 -33.30 35.63
C ALA A 372 -22.90 -34.28 36.03
N ASP A 373 -22.84 -35.47 35.42
CA ASP A 373 -23.66 -36.64 35.71
C ASP A 373 -22.67 -37.81 35.88
N SER A 374 -22.28 -38.07 37.13
CA SER A 374 -21.14 -38.95 37.45
C SER A 374 -21.41 -40.44 37.21
N ASP A 375 -22.65 -40.85 36.98
CA ASP A 375 -23.01 -42.25 36.69
C ASP A 375 -23.93 -42.47 35.47
N SER A 376 -24.46 -41.40 34.88
CA SER A 376 -25.32 -41.36 33.69
C SER A 376 -26.78 -41.80 33.89
N ASP A 377 -27.40 -41.45 35.03
CA ASP A 377 -28.85 -41.59 35.29
C ASP A 377 -29.70 -40.49 34.61
N GLY A 378 -29.15 -39.27 34.44
CA GLY A 378 -29.83 -38.10 33.86
C GLY A 378 -30.23 -37.00 34.85
N VAL A 379 -29.89 -37.12 36.13
CA VAL A 379 -29.90 -36.06 37.15
C VAL A 379 -28.46 -35.55 37.38
N GLY A 380 -28.30 -34.26 37.68
CA GLY A 380 -26.98 -33.66 37.90
C GLY A 380 -26.42 -33.89 39.31
N ASP A 381 -25.09 -33.96 39.41
CA ASP A 381 -24.32 -34.25 40.64
C ASP A 381 -24.63 -33.36 41.86
N ASN A 382 -25.21 -32.16 41.70
CA ASN A 382 -25.59 -31.27 42.81
C ASN A 382 -27.06 -31.42 43.23
N GLY A 383 -27.91 -31.91 42.32
CA GLY A 383 -29.34 -32.17 42.54
C GLY A 383 -29.63 -33.60 42.99
N ASP A 384 -28.76 -34.54 42.63
CA ASP A 384 -28.83 -35.95 43.01
C ASP A 384 -28.31 -36.18 44.46
N LEU A 385 -29.03 -37.03 45.21
CA LEU A 385 -28.68 -37.48 46.54
C LEU A 385 -27.75 -38.72 46.55
N TYR A 386 -27.62 -39.43 45.42
CA TYR A 386 -26.79 -40.62 45.24
C TYR A 386 -25.86 -40.61 43.97
N PRO A 387 -25.00 -39.59 43.70
CA PRO A 387 -24.27 -39.37 42.41
C PRO A 387 -23.24 -40.41 41.91
N LEU A 388 -23.37 -41.68 42.28
CA LEU A 388 -22.52 -42.81 41.91
C LEU A 388 -23.32 -44.13 41.81
N ASN A 389 -24.66 -44.06 41.75
CA ASN A 389 -25.59 -45.18 41.70
C ASN A 389 -26.75 -44.91 40.70
N PRO A 390 -26.62 -45.29 39.41
CA PRO A 390 -27.51 -44.90 38.29
C PRO A 390 -28.85 -45.67 38.26
N LEU A 391 -29.50 -45.76 39.43
CA LEU A 391 -30.75 -46.43 39.72
C LEU A 391 -31.55 -45.68 40.80
N GLU A 392 -30.91 -44.84 41.62
CA GLU A 392 -31.53 -44.05 42.68
C GLU A 392 -31.03 -42.62 42.57
N SER A 393 -31.93 -41.62 42.53
CA SER A 393 -31.53 -40.21 42.53
C SER A 393 -32.35 -39.30 43.46
N ALA A 394 -33.24 -39.90 44.26
CA ALA A 394 -34.05 -39.22 45.28
C ALA A 394 -34.20 -40.10 46.53
N ASP A 395 -34.44 -39.43 47.66
CA ASP A 395 -34.79 -39.96 48.99
C ASP A 395 -35.83 -38.97 49.54
N SER A 396 -37.11 -39.29 49.32
CA SER A 396 -38.23 -38.36 49.44
C SER A 396 -38.68 -38.05 50.88
N ASP A 397 -38.22 -38.84 51.86
CA ASP A 397 -38.52 -38.63 53.29
C ASP A 397 -37.28 -38.53 54.21
N GLY A 398 -36.09 -38.94 53.75
CA GLY A 398 -34.80 -38.73 54.40
C GLY A 398 -34.32 -39.90 55.27
N ASP A 399 -34.78 -41.12 55.00
CA ASP A 399 -34.41 -42.37 55.69
C ASP A 399 -32.99 -42.88 55.31
N GLY A 400 -32.60 -42.71 54.05
CA GLY A 400 -31.33 -43.20 53.50
C GLY A 400 -31.41 -44.46 52.61
N VAL A 401 -32.61 -44.92 52.26
CA VAL A 401 -32.90 -45.72 51.06
C VAL A 401 -33.34 -44.78 49.92
N GLY A 402 -33.15 -45.19 48.67
CA GLY A 402 -33.57 -44.40 47.50
C GLY A 402 -35.00 -44.73 47.03
N ASP A 403 -35.68 -43.75 46.43
CA ASP A 403 -37.09 -43.81 46.02
C ASP A 403 -37.46 -44.99 45.06
N ASN A 404 -36.50 -45.61 44.37
CA ASN A 404 -36.74 -46.78 43.51
C ASN A 404 -36.38 -48.11 44.18
N ALA A 405 -35.57 -48.10 45.25
CA ALA A 405 -35.24 -49.25 46.07
C ALA A 405 -36.20 -49.44 47.25
N ASP A 406 -36.80 -48.34 47.73
CA ASP A 406 -37.76 -48.32 48.82
C ASP A 406 -39.17 -48.74 48.38
N VAL A 407 -39.86 -49.48 49.26
CA VAL A 407 -41.26 -49.88 49.11
C VAL A 407 -42.23 -48.80 49.61
N PHE A 408 -41.81 -47.91 50.51
CA PHE A 408 -42.63 -46.83 51.09
C PHE A 408 -41.98 -45.42 51.02
N PRO A 409 -41.66 -44.84 49.83
CA PRO A 409 -40.87 -43.58 49.65
C PRO A 409 -41.47 -42.26 50.17
N THR A 410 -42.29 -42.30 51.22
CA THR A 410 -42.88 -41.15 51.92
C THR A 410 -43.09 -41.40 53.43
N ASP A 411 -42.63 -42.53 53.97
CA ASP A 411 -42.65 -42.86 55.40
C ASP A 411 -41.29 -43.39 55.87
N ALA A 412 -40.41 -42.47 56.33
CA ALA A 412 -39.08 -42.69 56.89
C ALA A 412 -39.01 -43.56 58.18
N THR A 413 -39.98 -44.45 58.38
CA THR A 413 -39.96 -45.52 59.38
C THR A 413 -40.09 -46.92 58.77
N GLU A 414 -40.42 -47.06 57.48
CA GLU A 414 -40.57 -48.34 56.78
C GLU A 414 -39.82 -48.35 55.44
N THR A 415 -39.05 -49.40 55.16
CA THR A 415 -38.27 -49.51 53.90
C THR A 415 -38.47 -50.80 53.12
N LEU A 416 -39.17 -51.77 53.73
CA LEU A 416 -39.32 -53.14 53.23
C LEU A 416 -40.72 -53.66 53.54
N ASP A 417 -41.26 -54.44 52.62
CA ASP A 417 -42.48 -55.23 52.75
C ASP A 417 -42.12 -56.67 52.33
N SER A 418 -41.66 -57.46 53.29
CA SER A 418 -40.97 -58.74 53.04
C SER A 418 -41.87 -59.86 52.51
N ASP A 419 -43.20 -59.71 52.57
CA ASP A 419 -44.18 -60.66 52.01
C ASP A 419 -45.23 -60.04 51.06
N SER A 420 -45.23 -58.71 50.91
CA SER A 420 -46.04 -57.92 49.95
C SER A 420 -47.52 -57.79 50.31
N ASP A 421 -47.79 -57.56 51.60
CA ASP A 421 -49.10 -57.32 52.21
C ASP A 421 -49.53 -55.84 52.17
N GLY A 422 -48.58 -54.91 52.28
CA GLY A 422 -48.80 -53.46 52.33
C GLY A 422 -48.58 -52.79 53.70
N VAL A 423 -48.15 -53.53 54.72
CA VAL A 423 -47.55 -52.99 55.97
C VAL A 423 -46.03 -53.18 55.92
N GLY A 424 -45.26 -52.24 56.48
CA GLY A 424 -43.80 -52.30 56.49
C GLY A 424 -43.22 -53.18 57.61
N ASP A 425 -42.04 -53.77 57.35
CA ASP A 425 -41.32 -54.71 58.21
C ASP A 425 -41.05 -54.24 59.66
N ASN A 426 -41.10 -52.93 59.98
CA ASN A 426 -40.93 -52.41 61.34
C ASN A 426 -42.26 -52.14 62.07
N ALA A 427 -43.35 -51.93 61.34
CA ALA A 427 -44.71 -51.75 61.87
C ALA A 427 -45.47 -53.07 62.02
N ASP A 428 -45.14 -54.06 61.18
CA ASP A 428 -45.75 -55.38 61.18
C ASP A 428 -45.22 -56.27 62.33
N ALA A 429 -46.13 -57.00 62.96
CA ALA A 429 -45.84 -58.02 63.95
C ALA A 429 -45.34 -59.35 63.34
N PHE A 430 -45.67 -59.66 62.07
CA PHE A 430 -45.31 -60.89 61.38
C PHE A 430 -44.74 -60.71 59.96
N PRO A 431 -43.57 -60.03 59.74
CA PRO A 431 -43.02 -59.63 58.41
C PRO A 431 -42.60 -60.74 57.42
N THR A 432 -43.27 -61.89 57.42
CA THR A 432 -43.10 -63.03 56.51
C THR A 432 -44.40 -63.87 56.34
N ASP A 433 -45.53 -63.43 56.89
CA ASP A 433 -46.86 -64.05 56.74
C ASP A 433 -47.93 -62.99 56.43
N ALA A 434 -48.07 -62.67 55.13
CA ALA A 434 -49.04 -61.76 54.47
C ALA A 434 -50.54 -62.07 54.71
N THR A 435 -50.88 -62.69 55.84
CA THR A 435 -52.22 -62.90 56.35
C THR A 435 -52.41 -62.40 57.80
N GLU A 436 -51.34 -61.94 58.46
CA GLU A 436 -51.34 -61.40 59.83
C GLU A 436 -50.47 -60.14 59.92
N THR A 437 -51.02 -59.01 60.39
CA THR A 437 -50.26 -57.74 60.50
C THR A 437 -50.21 -57.14 61.91
N SER A 438 -50.83 -57.81 62.89
CA SER A 438 -51.07 -57.28 64.23
C SER A 438 -51.10 -58.42 65.24
N ASP A 439 -50.50 -58.17 66.40
CA ASP A 439 -50.44 -59.03 67.59
C ASP A 439 -50.76 -58.12 68.80
N GLN A 440 -52.05 -57.89 69.03
CA GLN A 440 -52.51 -56.76 69.86
C GLN A 440 -52.24 -56.93 71.36
N ASP A 441 -51.99 -58.14 71.84
CA ASP A 441 -51.60 -58.44 73.22
C ASP A 441 -50.19 -59.04 73.37
N SER A 442 -49.51 -59.33 72.26
CA SER A 442 -48.11 -59.76 72.16
C SER A 442 -47.84 -61.20 72.64
N ASP A 443 -48.74 -62.12 72.26
CA ASP A 443 -48.69 -63.57 72.51
C ASP A 443 -47.86 -64.34 71.46
N GLY A 444 -47.89 -63.90 70.20
CA GLY A 444 -47.28 -64.58 69.05
C GLY A 444 -48.25 -65.27 68.09
N VAL A 445 -49.56 -65.14 68.27
CA VAL A 445 -50.60 -65.45 67.29
C VAL A 445 -51.19 -64.15 66.74
N GLY A 446 -51.37 -64.06 65.42
CA GLY A 446 -51.87 -62.84 64.79
C GLY A 446 -53.39 -62.68 64.89
N ASP A 447 -53.82 -61.42 64.95
CA ASP A 447 -55.21 -60.98 65.17
C ASP A 447 -56.26 -61.59 64.21
N ASN A 448 -55.87 -62.14 63.04
CA ASN A 448 -56.81 -62.78 62.09
C ASN A 448 -56.96 -64.30 62.31
N ARG A 449 -55.99 -64.95 62.97
CA ARG A 449 -56.02 -66.38 63.34
C ARG A 449 -56.42 -66.62 64.79
N ASP A 450 -56.13 -65.66 65.66
CA ASP A 450 -56.51 -65.73 67.06
C ASP A 450 -58.03 -65.58 67.26
N ALA A 451 -58.57 -66.36 68.20
CA ALA A 451 -59.95 -66.26 68.67
C ALA A 451 -60.15 -65.13 69.69
N PHE A 452 -59.11 -64.71 70.43
CA PHE A 452 -59.20 -63.69 71.48
C PHE A 452 -58.09 -62.60 71.41
N PRO A 453 -58.02 -61.75 70.35
CA PRO A 453 -56.91 -60.80 70.09
C PRO A 453 -56.74 -59.61 71.06
N THR A 454 -56.94 -59.84 72.35
CA THR A 454 -56.77 -58.90 73.47
C THR A 454 -56.47 -59.61 74.81
N ASP A 455 -56.37 -60.95 74.84
CA ASP A 455 -56.00 -61.75 76.01
C ASP A 455 -54.91 -62.79 75.66
N ALA A 456 -53.65 -62.39 75.83
CA ALA A 456 -52.41 -63.18 75.67
C ALA A 456 -52.29 -64.42 76.60
N THR A 457 -53.41 -64.97 77.06
CA THR A 457 -53.50 -66.28 77.70
C THR A 457 -54.42 -67.27 76.96
N GLU A 458 -55.16 -66.83 75.93
CA GLU A 458 -56.07 -67.67 75.15
C GLU A 458 -55.93 -67.42 73.64
N THR A 459 -55.60 -68.46 72.86
CA THR A 459 -55.39 -68.34 71.40
C THR A 459 -56.32 -69.20 70.54
N LEU A 460 -57.16 -70.02 71.17
CA LEU A 460 -57.99 -71.03 70.53
C LEU A 460 -59.34 -71.10 71.24
N ASP A 461 -60.39 -71.19 70.42
CA ASP A 461 -61.76 -71.54 70.81
C ASP A 461 -62.15 -72.76 69.95
N SER A 462 -61.80 -73.95 70.43
CA SER A 462 -61.81 -75.20 69.64
C SER A 462 -63.21 -75.68 69.25
N ASP A 463 -64.29 -75.11 69.81
CA ASP A 463 -65.67 -75.40 69.42
C ASP A 463 -66.58 -74.18 69.13
N SER A 464 -66.06 -72.96 69.33
CA SER A 464 -66.68 -71.66 69.01
C SER A 464 -67.84 -71.24 69.94
N ASP A 465 -67.65 -71.42 71.24
CA ASP A 465 -68.58 -71.07 72.33
C ASP A 465 -68.29 -69.69 72.96
N GLY A 466 -67.03 -69.22 72.93
CA GLY A 466 -66.60 -67.92 73.44
C GLY A 466 -65.84 -67.93 74.77
N VAL A 467 -65.42 -69.11 75.26
CA VAL A 467 -64.37 -69.28 76.30
C VAL A 467 -63.14 -69.92 75.64
N GLY A 468 -61.93 -69.54 76.07
CA GLY A 468 -60.70 -70.05 75.49
C GLY A 468 -60.28 -71.43 76.00
N ASP A 469 -59.56 -72.18 75.16
CA ASP A 469 -59.11 -73.56 75.39
C ASP A 469 -58.34 -73.80 76.71
N ASN A 470 -57.85 -72.76 77.42
CA ASN A 470 -57.10 -72.90 78.68
C ASN A 470 -57.90 -72.58 79.96
N ASP A 471 -58.94 -71.72 79.90
CA ASP A 471 -59.90 -71.46 81.01
C ASP A 471 -61.14 -72.37 80.91
N ASP A 472 -61.49 -72.86 79.72
CA ASP A 472 -62.57 -73.83 79.51
C ASP A 472 -62.19 -75.24 80.04
N VAL A 473 -63.10 -75.84 80.81
CA VAL A 473 -62.99 -77.20 81.34
C VAL A 473 -63.33 -78.28 80.30
N PHE A 474 -64.14 -77.97 79.27
CA PHE A 474 -64.50 -78.89 78.19
C PHE A 474 -64.34 -78.30 76.75
N PRO A 475 -63.12 -77.90 76.29
CA PRO A 475 -62.86 -77.16 75.03
C PRO A 475 -63.32 -77.76 73.68
N HIS A 476 -64.11 -78.83 73.66
CA HIS A 476 -64.63 -79.51 72.47
C HIS A 476 -66.14 -79.84 72.60
N ASN A 477 -66.85 -79.16 73.50
CA ASN A 477 -68.30 -79.23 73.72
C ASN A 477 -68.94 -77.83 73.97
N PRO A 478 -69.50 -77.16 72.93
CA PRO A 478 -69.93 -75.74 72.94
C PRO A 478 -71.29 -75.53 73.64
N ASN A 479 -71.42 -76.10 74.84
CA ASN A 479 -72.57 -76.07 75.72
C ASN A 479 -72.16 -76.15 77.20
N GLU A 480 -70.90 -76.47 77.52
CA GLU A 480 -70.41 -76.72 78.88
C GLU A 480 -69.02 -76.10 79.04
N THR A 481 -68.88 -75.00 79.77
CA THR A 481 -67.58 -74.32 79.95
C THR A 481 -66.97 -74.46 81.35
N ALA A 482 -67.76 -74.97 82.30
CA ALA A 482 -67.40 -75.08 83.70
C ALA A 482 -67.87 -76.41 84.31
N ASP A 483 -67.10 -76.88 85.29
CA ASP A 483 -67.39 -78.01 86.17
C ASP A 483 -67.13 -77.49 87.60
N SER A 484 -68.16 -76.96 88.24
CA SER A 484 -68.03 -76.15 89.46
C SER A 484 -67.64 -76.96 90.71
N ASP A 485 -67.82 -78.28 90.69
CA ASP A 485 -67.45 -79.18 91.81
C ASP A 485 -66.44 -80.29 91.46
N TYR A 486 -66.09 -80.44 90.17
CA TYR A 486 -65.11 -81.36 89.60
C TYR A 486 -65.54 -82.85 89.61
N ASP A 487 -66.84 -83.11 89.39
CA ASP A 487 -67.43 -84.45 89.15
C ASP A 487 -67.03 -85.03 87.77
N GLY A 488 -67.00 -84.18 86.74
CA GLY A 488 -66.82 -84.57 85.33
C GLY A 488 -68.09 -84.46 84.47
N VAL A 489 -69.15 -83.82 84.97
CA VAL A 489 -70.31 -83.34 84.21
C VAL A 489 -70.30 -81.81 84.25
N GLY A 490 -70.60 -81.15 83.12
CA GLY A 490 -70.59 -79.69 83.05
C GLY A 490 -71.82 -79.04 83.65
N ASP A 491 -71.67 -77.79 84.12
CA ASP A 491 -72.66 -77.02 84.89
C ASP A 491 -74.03 -76.82 84.19
N ASN A 492 -74.13 -76.96 82.86
CA ASN A 492 -75.41 -76.87 82.13
C ASN A 492 -76.05 -78.24 81.86
N ALA A 493 -75.27 -79.32 81.92
CA ALA A 493 -75.75 -80.71 81.86
C ALA A 493 -76.12 -81.26 83.24
N ASP A 494 -75.51 -80.75 84.30
CA ASP A 494 -75.74 -81.16 85.67
C ASP A 494 -77.03 -80.55 86.28
N ALA A 495 -77.73 -81.33 87.09
CA ALA A 495 -78.90 -80.88 87.85
C ALA A 495 -78.54 -80.22 89.20
N PHE A 496 -77.33 -80.46 89.72
CA PHE A 496 -76.82 -79.96 91.00
C PHE A 496 -75.31 -79.59 90.95
N PRO A 497 -74.87 -78.58 90.16
CA PRO A 497 -73.44 -78.21 89.96
C PRO A 497 -72.60 -77.77 91.18
N ASP A 498 -73.08 -77.99 92.41
CA ASP A 498 -72.43 -77.68 93.69
C ASP A 498 -72.27 -78.96 94.59
N ASP A 499 -72.69 -80.15 94.13
CA ASP A 499 -72.63 -81.42 94.88
C ASP A 499 -72.04 -82.58 94.03
N PRO A 500 -70.72 -82.88 94.16
CA PRO A 500 -69.97 -83.85 93.34
C PRO A 500 -70.25 -85.31 93.76
N THR A 501 -71.50 -85.58 94.13
CA THR A 501 -72.06 -86.89 94.40
C THR A 501 -73.39 -87.12 93.66
N GLU A 502 -73.85 -86.16 92.85
CA GLU A 502 -75.23 -86.13 92.37
C GLU A 502 -75.46 -85.33 91.07
N THR A 503 -75.45 -86.01 89.92
CA THR A 503 -75.53 -85.32 88.61
C THR A 503 -76.90 -85.34 87.92
N LEU A 504 -77.92 -85.97 88.53
CA LEU A 504 -79.20 -86.28 87.87
C LEU A 504 -80.42 -86.08 88.79
N ASP A 505 -81.46 -85.43 88.27
CA ASP A 505 -82.84 -85.44 88.79
C ASP A 505 -83.76 -86.11 87.76
N SER A 506 -84.01 -87.42 87.90
CA SER A 506 -84.78 -88.19 86.91
C SER A 506 -86.30 -87.96 86.96
N ASP A 507 -86.86 -87.35 88.03
CA ASP A 507 -88.31 -87.11 88.15
C ASP A 507 -88.73 -85.64 88.29
N GLY A 508 -87.78 -84.73 88.47
CA GLY A 508 -87.95 -83.28 88.49
C GLY A 508 -88.45 -82.73 89.82
N ASP A 509 -88.20 -83.41 90.95
CA ASP A 509 -88.64 -82.98 92.28
C ASP A 509 -87.66 -82.04 93.02
N GLY A 510 -86.46 -81.82 92.45
CA GLY A 510 -85.41 -80.97 93.03
C GLY A 510 -84.61 -81.68 94.11
N ARG A 511 -84.53 -83.01 94.05
CA ARG A 511 -83.64 -83.87 94.83
C ARG A 511 -82.99 -84.84 93.87
N GLY A 512 -81.71 -85.09 94.03
CA GLY A 512 -81.03 -85.96 93.10
C GLY A 512 -81.33 -87.45 93.29
N ASP A 513 -81.03 -88.20 92.23
CA ASP A 513 -81.30 -89.62 92.11
C ASP A 513 -80.59 -90.46 93.19
N ASN A 514 -79.38 -90.09 93.62
CA ASN A 514 -78.65 -90.76 94.70
C ASN A 514 -79.23 -90.42 96.10
N GLU A 515 -79.67 -89.18 96.36
CA GLU A 515 -80.39 -88.82 97.61
C GLU A 515 -81.75 -89.53 97.67
N GLN A 516 -82.49 -89.55 96.56
CA GLN A 516 -83.74 -90.31 96.43
C GLN A 516 -83.50 -91.80 96.66
N ALA A 517 -82.53 -92.43 95.96
CA ALA A 517 -82.22 -93.85 96.09
C ALA A 517 -81.76 -94.23 97.51
N ALA A 518 -80.98 -93.37 98.19
CA ALA A 518 -80.61 -93.55 99.58
C ALA A 518 -81.85 -93.50 100.50
N SER A 519 -82.80 -92.59 100.23
CA SER A 519 -84.06 -92.47 100.97
C SER A 519 -85.00 -93.68 100.75
N GLU A 520 -85.11 -94.17 99.52
CA GLU A 520 -85.89 -95.37 99.17
C GLU A 520 -85.30 -96.63 99.81
N ALA A 521 -83.98 -96.80 99.77
CA ALA A 521 -83.30 -97.91 100.43
C ALA A 521 -83.53 -97.91 101.95
N ALA A 522 -83.59 -96.73 102.58
CA ALA A 522 -83.99 -96.59 103.98
C ALA A 522 -85.48 -96.95 104.21
N MET A 523 -86.37 -96.58 103.28
CA MET A 523 -87.80 -96.89 103.37
C MET A 523 -88.09 -98.39 103.19
N GLN A 524 -87.45 -99.05 102.22
CA GLN A 524 -87.59 -100.48 101.91
C GLN A 524 -87.26 -101.37 103.12
N LYS A 525 -86.26 -100.96 103.92
CA LYS A 525 -85.85 -101.59 105.18
C LYS A 525 -86.96 -101.58 106.24
N ASN A 526 -87.74 -100.50 106.29
CA ASN A 526 -88.89 -100.36 107.20
C ASN A 526 -90.13 -101.09 106.67
N ILE A 527 -90.38 -101.04 105.36
CA ILE A 527 -91.50 -101.75 104.70
C ILE A 527 -91.37 -103.28 104.87
N THR A 528 -90.15 -103.82 104.79
CA THR A 528 -89.89 -105.27 104.99
C THR A 528 -90.34 -105.76 106.37
N ILE A 529 -90.25 -104.91 107.41
CA ILE A 529 -90.72 -105.23 108.77
C ILE A 529 -92.26 -105.19 108.85
N ALA A 530 -92.91 -104.29 108.10
CA ALA A 530 -94.37 -104.17 108.06
C ALA A 530 -95.05 -105.29 107.25
N VAL A 531 -94.47 -105.70 106.12
CA VAL A 531 -95.07 -106.69 105.20
C VAL A 531 -95.22 -108.08 105.85
N LEU A 532 -94.34 -108.46 106.78
CA LEU A 532 -94.46 -109.72 107.52
C LEU A 532 -95.76 -109.82 108.38
N VAL A 533 -96.40 -108.68 108.66
CA VAL A 533 -97.67 -108.59 109.40
C VAL A 533 -98.90 -108.66 108.47
N LEU A 534 -98.74 -108.38 107.17
CA LEU A 534 -99.85 -108.11 106.23
C LEU A 534 -100.15 -109.22 105.21
N VAL A 535 -99.48 -110.37 105.27
CA VAL A 535 -99.76 -111.55 104.43
C VAL A 535 -101.13 -112.21 104.75
N LEU A 536 -101.83 -111.78 105.81
CA LEU A 536 -103.07 -112.39 106.30
C LEU A 536 -104.37 -112.03 105.54
N SER A 537 -104.34 -110.99 104.70
CA SER A 537 -105.47 -110.55 103.85
C SER A 537 -105.00 -109.42 102.92
N GLY A 538 -105.20 -109.35 101.60
CA GLY A 538 -106.02 -110.11 100.64
C GLY A 538 -106.24 -109.17 99.43
N ILE A 539 -105.92 -109.58 98.19
CA ILE A 539 -106.90 -109.93 97.14
C ILE A 539 -107.79 -108.73 96.69
N THR A 540 -107.80 -108.21 95.44
CA THR A 540 -107.14 -108.61 94.15
C THR A 540 -107.30 -107.54 93.03
N ILE A 541 -106.31 -107.47 92.11
CA ILE A 541 -106.41 -107.27 90.63
C ILE A 541 -107.04 -105.98 90.02
N GLY A 542 -106.27 -105.27 89.17
CA GLY A 542 -106.73 -104.29 88.15
C GLY A 542 -105.61 -103.93 87.15
N VAL A 543 -105.87 -103.94 85.82
CA VAL A 543 -104.86 -104.13 84.74
C VAL A 543 -105.32 -103.62 83.34
N VAL A 544 -104.37 -103.32 82.40
CA VAL A 544 -104.43 -103.40 80.89
C VAL A 544 -104.58 -102.13 79.97
N LEU A 545 -103.47 -101.75 79.28
CA LEU A 545 -103.23 -101.42 77.82
C LEU A 545 -103.97 -100.26 77.05
N PHE A 546 -103.56 -99.74 75.86
CA PHE A 546 -102.27 -99.59 75.08
C PHE A 546 -102.48 -99.00 73.63
N MET A 547 -101.41 -98.45 73.00
CA MET A 547 -101.05 -98.40 71.54
C MET A 547 -101.56 -97.34 70.49
N ARG A 548 -100.55 -96.70 69.84
CA ARG A 548 -100.26 -96.42 68.37
C ARG A 548 -101.27 -95.67 67.46
N GLY A 549 -100.86 -94.96 66.38
CA GLY A 549 -99.51 -94.51 65.94
C GLY A 549 -99.13 -94.75 64.44
N LYS A 550 -98.20 -93.93 63.88
CA LYS A 550 -97.44 -94.05 62.58
C LYS A 550 -98.28 -93.96 61.26
N ASN A 551 -97.74 -93.73 60.04
CA ASN A 551 -96.41 -93.46 59.41
C ASN A 551 -96.63 -92.50 58.17
N GLU A 552 -95.78 -92.12 57.19
CA GLU A 552 -94.44 -92.46 56.58
C GLU A 552 -93.59 -91.13 56.41
N THR A 553 -92.39 -90.93 55.81
CA THR A 553 -91.45 -91.55 54.80
C THR A 553 -91.80 -91.36 53.29
N SER A 554 -90.93 -91.07 52.28
CA SER A 554 -89.59 -90.41 52.06
C SER A 554 -89.19 -90.46 50.54
N LEU A 555 -88.19 -89.69 50.03
CA LEU A 555 -87.21 -90.09 48.97
C LEU A 555 -86.13 -89.01 48.60
N VAL A 556 -85.06 -89.43 47.88
CA VAL A 556 -83.73 -88.75 47.64
C VAL A 556 -83.21 -89.12 46.21
N SER A 557 -82.08 -88.73 45.58
CA SER A 557 -80.75 -88.15 45.97
C SER A 557 -79.88 -87.64 44.77
N ASP A 558 -79.02 -86.64 45.02
CA ASP A 558 -77.70 -86.28 44.38
C ASP A 558 -77.68 -85.98 42.84
N ILE A 559 -76.61 -85.63 42.08
CA ILE A 559 -75.10 -85.57 42.10
C ILE A 559 -74.68 -84.44 41.10
N SER A 560 -73.61 -83.59 41.13
CA SER A 560 -72.58 -83.08 42.07
C SER A 560 -71.79 -81.87 41.46
N LYS A 561 -70.94 -81.17 42.26
CA LYS A 561 -69.59 -80.53 42.02
C LYS A 561 -69.02 -80.29 40.58
N GLU A 562 -68.19 -79.27 40.24
CA GLU A 562 -67.23 -78.37 40.99
C GLU A 562 -67.04 -76.92 40.41
N ARG A 563 -66.51 -76.00 41.26
CA ARG A 563 -65.61 -74.82 41.07
C ARG A 563 -65.97 -73.59 40.19
N ASP A 564 -66.12 -72.43 40.86
CA ASP A 564 -65.20 -71.25 40.93
C ASP A 564 -64.58 -70.61 39.66
N LEU A 565 -64.35 -69.28 39.56
CA LEU A 565 -64.36 -68.17 40.56
C LEU A 565 -64.55 -66.77 39.90
N GLN A 566 -64.50 -65.70 40.73
CA GLN A 566 -64.24 -64.26 40.48
C GLN A 566 -65.39 -63.22 40.39
N SER A 567 -65.27 -62.19 41.25
CA SER A 567 -65.97 -60.87 41.29
C SER A 567 -65.18 -59.85 40.43
N THR A 568 -65.66 -58.76 39.81
CA THR A 568 -66.86 -57.88 39.90
C THR A 568 -66.65 -56.54 40.67
N VAL A 569 -66.88 -55.42 39.95
CA VAL A 569 -66.90 -53.96 40.29
C VAL A 569 -65.58 -53.21 40.57
N VAL A 570 -65.26 -52.22 39.71
CA VAL A 570 -64.99 -50.78 40.05
C VAL A 570 -65.64 -49.93 38.92
N ALA A 571 -65.92 -48.65 39.14
CA ALA A 571 -66.62 -47.77 38.18
C ALA A 571 -66.00 -46.37 38.05
N THR A 572 -66.09 -45.75 36.87
CA THR A 572 -65.87 -44.29 36.64
C THR A 572 -66.59 -43.78 35.38
N VAL A 573 -67.21 -42.61 35.49
CA VAL A 573 -67.79 -41.70 34.47
C VAL A 573 -67.78 -40.32 35.15
N PRO A 574 -67.33 -39.17 34.57
CA PRO A 574 -67.87 -38.66 33.31
C PRO A 574 -66.97 -37.79 32.38
N GLU A 575 -67.63 -37.39 31.29
CA GLU A 575 -67.39 -36.18 30.47
C GLU A 575 -66.18 -36.19 29.50
N ALA A 576 -66.40 -35.66 28.29
CA ALA A 576 -65.41 -35.63 27.21
C ALA A 576 -65.33 -34.25 26.54
N ALA A 577 -64.11 -33.79 26.27
CA ALA A 577 -63.82 -32.58 25.53
C ALA A 577 -63.65 -32.86 24.01
N PRO A 578 -63.85 -31.87 23.12
CA PRO A 578 -63.84 -32.07 21.66
C PRO A 578 -62.43 -32.23 21.07
N PRO A 579 -62.29 -32.83 19.87
CA PRO A 579 -60.99 -33.08 19.24
C PRO A 579 -60.32 -31.78 18.75
N ILE A 580 -59.00 -31.71 18.94
CA ILE A 580 -58.14 -30.65 18.41
C ILE A 580 -57.99 -30.82 16.90
N GLN A 581 -58.13 -29.73 16.14
CA GLN A 581 -57.72 -29.69 14.73
C GLN A 581 -56.21 -29.42 14.66
N THR A 582 -55.43 -30.36 14.13
CA THR A 582 -54.05 -30.10 13.73
C THR A 582 -54.04 -29.25 12.46
N THR A 583 -53.70 -27.97 12.59
CA THR A 583 -53.36 -27.13 11.45
C THR A 583 -52.02 -27.57 10.88
N ALA A 584 -51.97 -27.91 9.58
CA ALA A 584 -50.71 -28.23 8.92
C ALA A 584 -49.73 -27.05 9.02
N PRO A 585 -48.42 -27.31 9.22
CA PRO A 585 -47.44 -26.26 9.42
C PRO A 585 -47.29 -25.39 8.17
N THR A 586 -47.04 -24.10 8.39
CA THR A 586 -46.89 -23.09 7.33
C THR A 586 -45.45 -22.64 7.21
N VAL A 587 -44.98 -22.41 5.98
CA VAL A 587 -43.64 -21.87 5.72
C VAL A 587 -43.48 -20.52 6.40
N THR A 588 -42.48 -20.39 7.27
CA THR A 588 -42.14 -19.15 8.00
C THR A 588 -41.05 -18.36 7.30
N ASN A 589 -40.06 -19.03 6.71
CA ASN A 589 -39.04 -18.40 5.87
C ASN A 589 -38.70 -19.29 4.65
N GLN A 590 -38.17 -18.68 3.58
CA GLN A 590 -37.57 -19.35 2.44
C GLN A 590 -36.34 -18.59 1.96
N TRP A 591 -35.22 -19.29 1.78
CA TRP A 591 -33.99 -18.73 1.21
C TRP A 591 -33.33 -19.71 0.23
N THR A 592 -32.24 -19.26 -0.40
CA THR A 592 -31.37 -20.08 -1.23
C THR A 592 -29.94 -19.89 -0.71
N ASP A 593 -29.17 -20.96 -0.59
CA ASP A 593 -27.76 -20.88 -0.18
C ASP A 593 -26.83 -20.53 -1.34
N GLU A 594 -25.56 -20.30 -1.04
CA GLU A 594 -24.53 -19.94 -2.03
C GLU A 594 -24.19 -21.07 -3.00
N ALA A 595 -24.47 -22.32 -2.63
CA ALA A 595 -24.40 -23.49 -3.51
C ALA A 595 -25.64 -23.64 -4.42
N GLY A 596 -26.66 -22.78 -4.26
CA GLY A 596 -27.88 -22.73 -5.06
C GLY A 596 -29.02 -23.64 -4.57
N ASN A 597 -28.91 -24.31 -3.43
CA ASN A 597 -29.98 -25.13 -2.88
C ASN A 597 -31.04 -24.24 -2.22
N THR A 598 -32.32 -24.59 -2.35
CA THR A 598 -33.43 -23.81 -1.78
C THR A 598 -33.92 -24.44 -0.48
N TRP A 599 -34.04 -23.64 0.57
CA TRP A 599 -34.37 -24.03 1.94
C TRP A 599 -35.64 -23.34 2.43
N ARG A 600 -36.35 -23.97 3.38
CA ARG A 600 -37.54 -23.44 4.04
C ARG A 600 -37.58 -23.84 5.50
N SER A 601 -37.88 -22.88 6.37
CA SER A 601 -38.31 -23.18 7.74
C SER A 601 -39.84 -23.17 7.85
N MET A 602 -40.35 -23.94 8.80
CA MET A 602 -41.77 -24.18 9.02
C MET A 602 -42.20 -23.68 10.41
N SER A 603 -43.51 -23.45 10.60
CA SER A 603 -44.09 -22.92 11.84
C SER A 603 -44.10 -23.91 13.02
N ASP A 604 -43.57 -25.12 12.85
CA ASP A 604 -43.37 -26.16 13.86
C ASP A 604 -41.88 -26.36 14.21
N GLY A 605 -41.00 -25.48 13.72
CA GLY A 605 -39.55 -25.58 13.91
C GLY A 605 -38.83 -26.45 12.88
N THR A 606 -39.53 -27.22 12.05
CA THR A 606 -38.88 -28.08 11.05
C THR A 606 -38.24 -27.26 9.92
N THR A 607 -37.09 -27.72 9.43
CA THR A 607 -36.41 -27.16 8.25
C THR A 607 -36.43 -28.18 7.12
N LEU A 608 -36.68 -27.69 5.90
CA LEU A 608 -36.86 -28.47 4.68
C LEU A 608 -35.92 -27.95 3.58
N TRP A 609 -35.29 -28.84 2.82
CA TRP A 609 -34.48 -28.48 1.65
C TRP A 609 -35.03 -29.10 0.35
N TRP A 610 -34.78 -28.43 -0.78
CA TRP A 610 -35.32 -28.82 -2.09
C TRP A 610 -34.30 -29.57 -2.95
N ASN A 611 -34.52 -30.87 -3.15
CA ASN A 611 -33.63 -31.74 -3.92
C ASN A 611 -33.83 -31.69 -5.45
N GLY A 612 -34.73 -30.84 -5.95
CA GLY A 612 -35.11 -30.74 -7.36
C GLY A 612 -36.46 -31.38 -7.72
N SER A 613 -37.02 -32.29 -6.90
CA SER A 613 -38.38 -32.84 -7.10
C SER A 613 -39.30 -32.66 -5.90
N ASP A 614 -38.78 -32.78 -4.67
CA ASP A 614 -39.58 -32.83 -3.44
C ASP A 614 -38.82 -32.20 -2.26
N TRP A 615 -39.55 -31.61 -1.31
CA TRP A 615 -38.97 -31.10 -0.06
C TRP A 615 -38.58 -32.26 0.86
N GLN A 616 -37.33 -32.28 1.30
CA GLN A 616 -36.80 -33.27 2.25
C GLN A 616 -36.67 -32.62 3.63
N LEU A 617 -37.03 -33.36 4.68
CA LEU A 617 -36.69 -33.00 6.06
C LEU A 617 -35.18 -33.13 6.25
N VAL A 618 -34.61 -32.17 6.99
CA VAL A 618 -33.23 -32.17 7.47
C VAL A 618 -33.14 -33.03 8.73
#